data_AF-A0A7C1RDI0-F1
#
_entry.id   AF-A0A7C1RDI0-F1
#
_cell.length_a   1.000
_cell.length_b   1.000
_cell.length_c   1.000
_cell.angle_alpha   90.00
_cell.angle_beta   90.00
_cell.angle_gamma   90.00
#
_symmetry.space_group_name_H-M   'P 1'
#
loop_
_entity.id
_entity.type
_entity.pdbx_description
1 polymer ?
#
loop_
_entity_poly.entity_id
_entity_poly.type
_entity_poly.pdbx_seq_one_letter_code
_entity_poly.pdbx_strand_id
1 'polypeptide(L)' 'MDRHGRGSTVISSQFPVKSWHEIIGEPTIADAICDRIIHSAYRIELKGESVRKKYAKKLT' A
#
# COMPACT_ATOMS: atom_id res chain seq x y z
N MET A 1 20.72 9.28 -4.72
CA MET A 1 20.81 8.10 -5.60
C MET A 1 19.44 7.46 -5.67
N ASP A 2 18.84 7.40 -6.86
CA ASP A 2 17.48 6.89 -7.07
C ASP A 2 17.34 5.41 -6.64
N ARG A 3 16.27 5.06 -5.92
CA ARG A 3 16.03 3.68 -5.46
C ARG A 3 15.28 2.85 -6.52
N HIS A 4 14.68 3.51 -7.51
CA HIS A 4 13.89 2.86 -8.54
C HIS A 4 14.73 1.84 -9.33
N GLY A 5 14.19 0.62 -9.50
CA GLY A 5 14.84 -0.46 -10.26
C GLY A 5 16.09 -1.09 -9.63
N ARG A 6 16.53 -0.67 -8.43
CA ARG A 6 17.76 -1.18 -7.80
C ARG A 6 17.54 -2.34 -6.82
N GLY A 7 16.31 -2.57 -6.39
CA GLY A 7 15.97 -3.67 -5.49
C GLY A 7 14.48 -3.71 -5.16
N SER A 8 14.03 -4.87 -4.68
CA SER A 8 12.63 -5.07 -4.30
C SER A 8 12.22 -4.17 -3.13
N THR A 9 11.02 -3.60 -3.22
CA THR A 9 10.44 -2.76 -2.17
C THR A 9 9.03 -3.25 -1.88
N VAL A 10 8.73 -3.51 -0.61
CA VAL A 10 7.39 -3.92 -0.15
C VAL A 10 6.75 -2.74 0.56
N ILE A 11 5.50 -2.45 0.20
CA ILE A 11 4.72 -1.35 0.77
C ILE A 11 3.39 -1.92 1.25
N SER A 12 3.00 -1.56 2.47
CA SER A 12 1.67 -1.83 3.01
C SER A 12 0.91 -0.52 3.16
N SER A 13 -0.38 -0.54 2.82
CA SER A 13 -1.28 0.59 3.00
C SER A 13 -2.60 0.11 3.58
N GLN A 14 -3.22 0.99 4.37
CA GLN A 14 -4.51 0.78 4.98
C GLN A 14 -5.64 1.09 4.00
N PHE A 15 -5.32 1.76 2.89
CA PHE A 15 -6.25 2.16 1.86
C PHE A 15 -5.87 1.55 0.50
N PRO A 16 -6.85 1.17 -0.33
CA PRO A 16 -6.59 0.68 -1.67
C PRO A 16 -5.97 1.77 -2.54
N VAL A 17 -5.17 1.40 -3.52
CA VAL A 17 -4.44 2.33 -4.42
C VAL A 17 -5.38 3.33 -5.10
N LYS A 18 -6.60 2.91 -5.44
CA LYS A 18 -7.63 3.78 -6.04
C LYS A 18 -7.99 5.01 -5.19
N SER A 19 -7.81 4.92 -3.87
CA SER A 19 -8.11 6.02 -2.93
C SER A 19 -6.91 6.94 -2.72
N TRP A 20 -5.74 6.64 -3.28
CA TRP A 20 -4.52 7.42 -3.02
C TRP A 20 -4.60 8.82 -3.59
N HIS A 21 -5.19 9.01 -4.77
CA HIS A 21 -5.37 10.34 -5.36
C HIS A 21 -6.17 11.27 -4.43
N GLU A 22 -7.26 10.76 -3.86
CA GLU A 22 -8.10 11.52 -2.94
C GLU A 22 -7.37 11.82 -1.62
N ILE A 23 -6.65 10.84 -1.06
CA ILE A 23 -5.96 10.98 0.22
C ILE A 23 -4.75 11.91 0.13
N ILE A 24 -4.00 11.84 -0.98
CA ILE A 24 -2.82 12.69 -1.21
C ILE A 24 -3.26 14.13 -1.49
N GLY A 25 -4.38 14.32 -2.19
CA GLY A 25 -4.98 15.63 -2.43
C GLY A 25 -4.25 16.52 -3.45
N GLU A 26 -3.00 16.19 -3.80
CA GLU A 26 -2.23 16.87 -4.85
C GLU A 26 -2.04 15.91 -6.04
N PRO A 27 -2.66 16.20 -7.20
CA PRO A 27 -2.65 15.30 -8.36
C PRO A 27 -1.24 14.96 -8.86
N THR A 28 -0.34 15.94 -8.91
CA THR A 28 1.00 15.76 -9.48
C THR A 28 1.85 14.78 -8.66
N ILE A 29 1.78 14.89 -7.34
CA ILE A 29 2.45 14.00 -6.39
C ILE A 29 1.78 12.63 -6.44
N ALA A 30 0.45 12.56 -6.50
CA ALA A 30 -0.26 11.29 -6.61
C ALA A 30 0.15 10.52 -7.87
N ASP A 31 0.19 11.20 -9.02
CA ASP A 31 0.66 10.63 -10.29
C ASP A 31 2.11 10.17 -10.19
N ALA A 32 3.01 11.02 -9.67
CA ALA A 32 4.43 10.66 -9.54
C ALA A 32 4.67 9.46 -8.61
N ILE A 33 3.85 9.30 -7.57
CA ILE A 33 3.90 8.13 -6.68
C ILE A 33 3.36 6.89 -7.38
N CYS A 34 2.21 7.00 -8.05
CA CYS A 34 1.61 5.91 -8.82
C CYS A 34 2.57 5.40 -9.91
N ASP A 35 3.22 6.30 -10.65
CA ASP A 35 4.17 5.93 -11.69
C ASP A 35 5.41 5.20 -11.13
N ARG A 36 5.95 5.66 -10.00
CA ARG A 36 7.17 5.05 -9.43
C ARG A 36 6.92 3.75 -8.70
N ILE A 37 5.75 3.60 -8.09
CA ILE A 37 5.44 2.49 -7.19
C ILE A 37 4.52 1.48 -7.87
N ILE A 38 3.42 1.95 -8.45
CA ILE A 38 2.33 1.08 -8.90
C ILE A 38 2.60 0.49 -10.28
N HIS A 39 3.26 1.24 -11.17
CA HIS A 39 3.49 0.83 -12.56
C HIS A 39 4.10 -0.58 -12.70
N SER A 40 5.00 -0.97 -11.78
CA SER A 40 5.70 -2.25 -11.79
C SER A 40 5.45 -3.10 -10.53
N ALA A 41 4.45 -2.76 -9.71
CA ALA A 41 4.14 -3.50 -8.48
C ALA A 41 3.12 -4.63 -8.68
N TYR A 42 3.35 -5.73 -7.96
CA TYR A 42 2.32 -6.72 -7.68
C TYR A 42 1.39 -6.21 -6.59
N ARG A 43 0.11 -6.09 -6.91
CA ARG A 43 -0.92 -5.62 -5.96
C ARG A 43 -1.60 -6.79 -5.29
N ILE A 44 -1.57 -6.79 -3.95
CA ILE A 44 -2.25 -7.78 -3.12
C ILE A 44 -3.23 -7.03 -2.22
N GLU A 45 -4.53 -7.15 -2.51
CA GLU A 45 -5.57 -6.60 -1.66
C GLU A 45 -5.93 -7.60 -0.55
N LEU A 46 -5.49 -7.27 0.67
CA LEU A 46 -5.76 -8.09 1.85
C LEU A 46 -7.24 -7.96 2.23
N LYS A 47 -7.87 -9.10 2.53
CA LYS A 47 -9.27 -9.22 2.95
C LYS A 47 -9.37 -9.97 4.27
N GLY A 48 -10.45 -9.72 5.01
CA GLY A 48 -10.75 -10.41 6.27
C GLY A 48 -10.53 -9.53 7.50
N GLU A 49 -10.80 -10.11 8.67
CA GLU A 49 -10.72 -9.39 9.95
C GLU A 49 -9.28 -9.25 10.45
N SER A 50 -9.07 -8.28 11.36
CA SER A 50 -7.79 -8.09 12.02
C SER A 50 -7.34 -9.37 12.73
N VAL A 51 -6.14 -9.84 12.36
CA VAL A 51 -5.50 -10.99 13.00
C VAL A 51 -5.29 -10.75 14.51
N ARG A 52 -5.16 -9.48 14.94
CA ARG A 52 -5.08 -9.12 16.37
C ARG A 52 -6.32 -9.58 17.16
N LYS A 53 -7.53 -9.45 16.58
CA LYS A 53 -8.77 -9.92 17.20
C LYS A 53 -8.78 -11.44 17.36
N LYS A 54 -8.29 -12.16 16.35
CA LYS A 54 -8.19 -13.63 16.36
C LYS A 54 -7.31 -14.14 17.50
N TYR A 55 -6.19 -13.46 17.77
CA TYR A 55 -5.31 -13.84 18.87
C TYR A 55 -5.82 -13.40 20.24
N ALA A 56 -6.45 -12.22 20.35
CA ALA A 56 -7.05 -11.76 21.59
C ALA A 56 -8.12 -12.75 22.10
N LYS A 57 -8.97 -13.28 21.21
CA LYS A 57 -10.02 -14.26 21.55
C LYS A 57 -9.47 -15.64 21.97
N LYS A 58 -8.20 -15.93 21.71
CA LYS A 58 -7.55 -17.21 22.08
C LYS A 58 -6.99 -17.21 23.51
N LEU A 59 -6.84 -16.03 24.10
CA LEU A 59 -6.32 -15.82 25.46
C LEU A 59 -7.44 -15.72 26.52
N THR A 60 -8.70 -15.85 26.09
CA THR A 60 -9.90 -15.90 26.95
C THR A 60 -10.58 -17.25 26.73
#